data_AF-L2GWT1-F1
#
_entry.id   AF-L2GWT1-F1
#
_cell.length_a   1.000
_cell.length_b   1.000
_cell.length_c   1.000
_cell.angle_alpha   90.00
_cell.angle_beta   90.00
_cell.angle_gamma   90.00
#
_symmetry.space_group_name_H-M   'P 1'
#
loop_
_entity.id
_entity.type
_entity.pdbx_description
1 polymer ?
#
loop_
_entity_poly.entity_id
_entity_poly.type
_entity_poly.pdbx_seq_one_letter_code
_entity_poly.pdbx_strand_id
1 'polypeptide(L)'
;MDFKKLTVVQLREECRKRNINSVNIKKSDLIDLLLRYEDENKAVYRDEAGESSSVPLESRSFDELSESEKIQARIRRFACNKSGKDSEGANALDAVYAEELQKQEERRRRFARPADK
;
A
#
# COMPACT_ATOMS: atom_id res chain seq x y z
N MET A 1 22.42 7.61 11.84
CA MET A 1 23.14 8.90 12.03
C MET A 1 23.93 8.86 13.35
N ASP A 2 24.98 9.68 13.53
CA ASP A 2 25.74 9.74 14.81
C ASP A 2 25.10 10.71 15.82
N PHE A 3 24.09 10.27 16.57
CA PHE A 3 23.39 11.11 17.55
C PHE A 3 24.27 11.57 18.72
N LYS A 4 25.36 10.85 19.02
CA LYS A 4 26.31 11.21 20.10
C LYS A 4 27.04 12.53 19.85
N LYS A 5 27.19 12.94 18.59
CA LYS A 5 27.87 14.18 18.18
C LYS A 5 26.95 15.40 18.22
N LEU A 6 25.64 15.20 18.39
CA LEU A 6 24.65 16.28 18.36
C LEU A 6 24.53 16.98 19.72
N THR A 7 24.14 18.25 19.64
CA THR A 7 23.76 19.06 20.80
C THR A 7 22.35 18.69 21.28
N VAL A 8 22.01 19.02 22.53
CA VAL A 8 20.67 18.75 23.10
C VAL A 8 19.58 19.44 22.29
N VAL A 9 19.86 20.62 21.74
CA VAL A 9 18.92 21.39 20.89
C VAL A 9 18.62 20.61 19.60
N GLN A 10 19.66 20.14 18.92
CA GLN A 10 19.52 19.33 17.70
C GLN A 10 18.81 18.00 17.96
N LEU A 11 19.11 17.33 19.08
CA LEU A 11 18.43 16.09 19.47
C LEU A 11 16.92 16.32 19.68
N ARG A 12 16.52 17.42 20.34
CA ARG A 12 15.10 17.77 20.51
C ARG A 12 14.42 18.15 19.20
N GLU A 13 15.16 18.74 18.27
CA GLU A 13 14.66 19.03 16.93
C GLU A 13 14.42 17.75 16.14
N GLU A 14 15.35 16.80 16.18
CA GLU A 14 15.18 15.47 15.57
C GLU A 14 14.01 14.71 16.19
N CYS A 15 13.81 14.78 17.52
CA CYS A 15 12.63 14.22 18.15
C CYS A 15 11.33 14.87 17.65
N ARG A 16 11.29 16.20 17.48
CA ARG A 16 10.13 16.91 16.92
C ARG A 16 9.82 16.50 15.48
N LYS A 17 10.84 16.39 14.62
CA LYS A 17 10.66 15.93 13.23
C LYS A 17 10.03 14.55 13.13
N ARG A 18 10.33 13.68 14.12
CA ARG A 18 9.88 12.29 14.18
C ARG A 18 8.64 12.09 15.08
N ASN A 19 8.02 13.18 15.55
CA ASN A 19 6.89 13.17 16.49
C ASN A 19 7.15 12.40 17.80
N ILE A 20 8.41 12.34 18.26
CA ILE A 20 8.81 11.73 19.53
C ILE A 20 8.69 12.77 20.64
N ASN A 21 7.92 12.46 21.69
CA ASN A 21 7.80 13.33 22.84
C ASN A 21 9.15 13.43 23.58
N SER A 22 9.72 14.63 23.64
CA SER A 22 11.06 14.91 24.21
C SER A 22 11.03 15.79 25.46
N VAL A 23 9.84 16.02 26.03
CA VAL A 23 9.66 16.89 27.20
C VAL A 23 10.26 16.25 28.45
N ASN A 24 11.15 16.98 29.14
CA ASN A 24 11.83 16.58 30.38
C ASN A 24 12.73 15.34 30.29
N ILE A 25 13.26 15.05 29.10
CA ILE A 25 14.14 13.89 28.87
C ILE A 25 15.63 14.31 28.91
N LYS A 26 16.48 13.49 29.53
CA LYS A 26 17.93 13.70 29.59
C LYS A 26 18.58 13.47 28.23
N LYS A 27 19.78 14.03 28.03
CA LYS A 27 20.52 13.91 26.76
C LYS A 27 20.79 12.45 26.36
N SER A 28 21.15 11.59 27.32
CA SER A 28 21.35 10.15 27.11
C SER A 28 20.09 9.50 26.53
N ASP A 29 18.96 9.75 27.20
CA ASP A 29 17.69 9.09 26.90
C ASP A 29 17.12 9.57 25.57
N LEU A 30 17.39 10.83 25.18
CA LEU A 30 17.07 11.35 23.83
C LEU A 30 17.85 10.61 22.74
N ILE A 31 19.14 10.32 22.97
CA ILE A 31 19.96 9.56 22.03
C ILE A 31 19.42 8.14 21.90
N ASP A 32 19.08 7.49 23.02
CA ASP A 32 18.56 6.12 23.02
C ASP A 32 17.17 6.04 22.36
N LEU A 33 16.31 7.04 22.51
CA LEU A 33 15.03 7.13 21.81
C LEU A 33 15.21 7.26 20.30
N LEU A 34 16.14 8.11 19.86
CA LEU A 34 16.40 8.32 18.43
C LEU A 34 17.07 7.11 17.77
N LEU A 35 17.95 6.40 18.49
CA LEU A 35 18.56 5.15 18.03
C LEU A 35 17.51 4.05 17.88
N ARG A 36 16.67 3.82 18.90
CA ARG A 36 15.59 2.83 18.83
C ARG A 36 14.63 3.12 17.68
N TYR A 37 14.28 4.38 17.47
CA TYR A 37 13.44 4.77 16.33
C TYR A 37 14.13 4.51 14.97
N GLU A 38 15.45 4.73 14.85
CA GLU A 38 16.18 4.36 13.62
C GLU A 38 16.17 2.84 13.42
N ASP A 39 16.39 2.05 14.47
CA ASP A 39 16.43 0.58 14.38
C ASP A 39 15.06 -0.01 14.02
N GLU A 40 13.99 0.49 14.63
CA GLU A 40 12.60 0.08 14.34
C GLU A 40 12.20 0.43 12.91
N ASN A 41 12.48 1.66 12.44
CA ASN A 41 12.15 2.03 11.06
C ASN A 41 13.05 1.33 10.04
N LYS A 42 14.31 1.04 10.37
CA LYS A 42 15.21 0.30 9.48
C LYS A 42 14.77 -1.16 9.31
N ALA A 43 14.09 -1.74 10.30
CA ALA A 43 13.43 -3.04 10.15
C ALA A 43 12.19 -2.95 9.25
N VAL A 44 11.40 -1.88 9.35
CA VAL A 44 10.23 -1.66 8.47
C VAL A 44 10.64 -1.43 7.00
N TYR A 45 11.75 -0.73 6.75
CA TYR A 45 12.29 -0.56 5.39
C TYR A 45 13.01 -1.81 4.83
N ARG A 46 13.14 -2.90 5.61
CA ARG A 46 13.58 -4.22 5.07
C ARG A 46 12.42 -5.04 4.53
N ASP A 47 11.18 -4.78 4.95
CA ASP A 47 9.99 -5.50 4.49
C ASP A 47 9.14 -4.70 3.50
N GLU A 48 9.31 -3.37 3.43
CA GLU A 48 8.60 -2.48 2.49
C GLU A 48 9.53 -1.94 1.37
N ALA A 49 10.57 -2.70 1.01
CA ALA A 49 11.16 -2.61 -0.31
C ALA A 49 10.67 -3.83 -1.09
N GLY A 50 9.62 -3.61 -1.87
CA GLY A 50 9.16 -4.52 -2.92
C GLY A 50 10.26 -4.72 -3.96
N GLU A 51 11.24 -5.52 -3.60
CA GLU A 51 12.19 -6.12 -4.50
C GLU A 51 11.77 -7.57 -4.66
N SER A 52 11.29 -7.85 -5.86
CA SER A 52 11.29 -9.14 -6.53
C SER A 52 12.42 -10.05 -6.06
N SER A 53 12.23 -10.75 -4.95
CA SER A 53 13.01 -11.91 -4.57
C SER A 53 12.23 -13.13 -5.02
N SER A 54 12.69 -13.67 -6.16
CA SER A 54 12.40 -15.01 -6.61
C SER A 54 12.90 -16.03 -5.57
N VAL A 55 12.15 -16.21 -4.48
CA VAL A 55 12.19 -17.46 -3.75
C VAL A 55 11.42 -18.48 -4.60
N PRO A 56 12.03 -19.62 -4.98
CA PRO A 56 11.25 -20.73 -5.46
C PRO A 56 10.40 -21.19 -4.28
N LEU A 57 9.15 -20.73 -4.25
CA LEU A 57 8.14 -21.20 -3.32
C LEU A 57 7.73 -22.60 -3.76
N GLU A 58 8.66 -23.56 -3.63
CA GLU A 58 8.29 -24.96 -3.64
C GLU A 58 7.46 -25.23 -2.38
N SER A 59 6.18 -25.50 -2.62
CA SER A 59 5.44 -26.52 -1.88
C SER A 59 5.11 -26.20 -0.42
N ARG A 60 4.49 -25.04 -0.15
CA ARG A 60 3.49 -25.00 0.93
C ARG A 60 2.12 -25.34 0.35
N SER A 61 1.56 -26.45 0.80
CA SER A 61 0.23 -26.91 0.42
C SER A 61 -0.79 -25.80 0.69
N PHE A 62 -1.71 -25.60 -0.25
CA PHE A 62 -2.76 -24.57 -0.22
C PHE A 62 -3.69 -24.66 1.02
N ASP A 63 -3.58 -25.74 1.79
CA ASP A 63 -4.42 -26.05 2.95
C ASP A 63 -3.98 -25.33 4.23
N GLU A 64 -2.71 -24.97 4.37
CA GLU A 64 -2.18 -24.24 5.54
C GLU A 64 -2.33 -22.71 5.44
N LEU A 65 -2.88 -22.19 4.34
CA LEU A 65 -3.10 -20.76 4.15
C LEU A 65 -4.33 -20.29 4.96
N SER A 66 -4.18 -19.17 5.65
CA SER A 66 -5.30 -18.48 6.31
C SER A 66 -6.38 -18.14 5.28
N GLU A 67 -7.66 -18.10 5.70
CA GLU A 67 -8.79 -17.68 4.85
C GLU A 67 -8.49 -16.36 4.11
N SER A 68 -7.81 -15.43 4.78
CA SER A 68 -7.38 -14.16 4.20
C SER A 68 -6.40 -14.33 3.03
N GLU A 69 -5.47 -15.27 3.12
CA GLU A 69 -4.48 -15.55 2.09
C GLU A 69 -5.11 -16.31 0.91
N LYS A 70 -6.04 -17.23 1.18
CA LYS A 70 -6.84 -17.92 0.14
C LYS A 70 -7.65 -16.91 -0.68
N ILE A 71 -8.25 -15.91 -0.03
CA ILE A 71 -8.97 -14.82 -0.71
C ILE A 71 -8.02 -13.98 -1.57
N GLN A 72 -6.86 -13.57 -1.04
CA GLN A 72 -5.88 -12.79 -1.80
C GLN A 72 -5.30 -13.56 -3.00
N ALA A 73 -5.03 -14.86 -2.83
CA ALA A 73 -4.58 -15.73 -3.91
C ALA A 73 -5.65 -15.83 -5.02
N ARG A 74 -6.92 -15.96 -4.63
CA ARG A 74 -8.05 -15.95 -5.57
C ARG A 74 -8.14 -14.63 -6.33
N ILE A 75 -8.07 -13.49 -5.64
CA ILE A 75 -8.10 -12.16 -6.26
C ILE A 75 -6.97 -12.02 -7.28
N ARG A 76 -5.73 -12.38 -6.91
CA ARG A 76 -4.58 -12.34 -7.83
C ARG A 76 -4.80 -13.20 -9.08
N ARG A 77 -5.36 -14.40 -8.92
CA ARG A 77 -5.65 -15.31 -10.04
C ARG A 77 -6.65 -14.72 -11.05
N PHE A 78 -7.62 -13.94 -10.58
CA PHE A 78 -8.63 -13.31 -11.43
C PHE A 78 -8.30 -11.86 -11.83
N ALA A 79 -7.30 -11.23 -11.21
CA ALA A 79 -6.88 -9.85 -11.50
C ALA A 79 -6.06 -9.74 -12.81
N CYS A 80 -5.45 -10.82 -13.28
CA CYS A 80 -4.71 -10.82 -14.55
C CYS A 80 -5.63 -11.01 -15.76
N ASN A 81 -6.34 -9.95 -16.14
CA ASN A 81 -6.86 -9.76 -17.50
C ASN A 81 -6.87 -8.27 -17.94
N LYS A 82 -6.22 -7.37 -17.20
CA LYS A 82 -5.99 -5.99 -17.63
C LYS A 82 -4.50 -5.74 -17.84
N SER A 83 -3.90 -6.49 -18.75
CA SER A 83 -2.59 -6.12 -19.30
C SER A 83 -2.79 -5.04 -20.37
N GLY A 84 -2.30 -3.83 -20.08
CA GLY A 84 -1.97 -2.84 -21.11
C GLY A 84 -2.82 -1.58 -21.09
N LYS A 85 -2.39 -0.58 -20.30
CA LYS A 85 -1.97 0.73 -20.82
C LYS A 85 -1.52 1.62 -19.68
N ASP A 86 -0.21 1.77 -19.59
CA ASP A 86 0.39 2.96 -19.01
C ASP A 86 -0.03 4.19 -19.83
N SER A 87 -0.13 5.33 -19.14
CA SER A 87 -0.36 6.70 -19.61
C SER A 87 -1.78 7.27 -19.43
N GLU A 88 -1.83 8.36 -18.64
CA GLU A 88 -2.88 9.40 -18.52
C GLU A 88 -4.08 9.12 -17.60
N GLY A 89 -3.84 9.34 -16.30
CA GLY A 89 -4.78 9.25 -15.18
C GLY A 89 -5.91 10.30 -15.11
N ALA A 90 -6.52 10.67 -16.23
CA ALA A 90 -7.78 11.44 -16.24
C ALA A 90 -8.78 10.92 -17.29
N ASN A 91 -8.30 10.44 -18.45
CA ASN A 91 -9.16 9.94 -19.53
C ASN A 91 -9.68 8.51 -19.29
N ALA A 92 -9.01 7.72 -18.44
CA ALA A 92 -9.40 6.33 -18.19
C ALA A 92 -10.69 6.19 -17.36
N LEU A 93 -10.93 7.11 -16.42
CA LEU A 93 -12.15 7.12 -15.61
C LEU A 93 -13.37 7.49 -16.45
N ASP A 94 -13.20 8.45 -17.36
CA ASP A 94 -14.24 8.93 -18.26
C ASP A 94 -14.63 7.87 -19.32
N ALA A 95 -13.64 7.12 -19.82
CA ALA A 95 -13.88 6.01 -20.75
C ALA A 95 -14.63 4.84 -20.09
N VAL A 96 -14.29 4.48 -18.84
CA VAL A 96 -15.00 3.44 -18.08
C VAL A 96 -16.43 3.86 -17.79
N TYR A 97 -16.65 5.13 -17.44
CA TYR A 97 -17.98 5.69 -17.21
C TYR A 97 -18.83 5.68 -18.48
N ALA A 98 -18.26 6.08 -19.63
CA ALA A 98 -18.93 6.04 -20.92
C ALA A 98 -19.33 4.60 -21.32
N GLU A 99 -18.47 3.62 -21.08
CA GLU A 99 -18.73 2.21 -21.39
C GLU A 99 -19.86 1.63 -20.50
N GLU A 100 -19.87 2.00 -19.22
CA GLU A 100 -20.92 1.58 -18.27
C GLU A 100 -22.29 2.17 -18.64
N LEU A 101 -22.32 3.43 -19.08
CA LEU A 101 -23.52 4.12 -19.53
C LEU A 101 -24.11 3.47 -20.80
N GLN A 102 -23.26 3.08 -21.75
CA GLN A 102 -23.68 2.33 -22.94
C GLN A 102 -24.26 0.95 -22.60
N LYS A 103 -23.62 0.21 -21.70
CA LYS A 103 -24.12 -1.10 -21.22
C LYS A 103 -25.47 -0.99 -20.52
N GLN A 104 -25.73 0.13 -19.85
CA GLN A 104 -27.01 0.39 -19.21
C GLN A 104 -28.09 0.74 -20.23
N GLU A 105 -27.77 1.56 -21.22
CA GLU A 105 -28.70 1.91 -22.31
C GLU A 105 -29.05 0.71 -23.19
N GLU A 106 -28.07 -0.14 -23.51
CA GLU A 106 -28.33 -1.36 -24.28
C GLU A 106 -29.22 -2.33 -23.52
N ARG A 107 -29.00 -2.50 -22.21
CA ARG A 107 -29.93 -3.26 -21.35
C ARG A 107 -31.31 -2.63 -21.37
N ARG A 108 -31.41 -1.30 -21.23
CA ARG A 108 -32.70 -0.61 -21.31
C ARG A 108 -33.36 -0.82 -22.67
N ARG A 109 -32.63 -0.85 -23.79
CA ARG A 109 -33.17 -1.14 -25.12
C ARG A 109 -33.65 -2.59 -25.26
N ARG A 110 -32.88 -3.55 -24.75
CA ARG A 110 -33.23 -4.99 -24.80
C ARG A 110 -34.46 -5.32 -23.95
N PHE A 111 -34.64 -4.61 -22.84
CA PHE A 111 -35.75 -4.80 -21.90
C PHE A 111 -36.85 -3.75 -22.01
N ALA A 112 -36.69 -2.73 -22.87
CA ALA A 112 -37.77 -1.83 -23.25
C ALA A 112 -38.77 -2.64 -24.05
N ARG A 113 -39.84 -3.07 -23.37
CA ARG A 113 -41.00 -3.62 -24.04
C ARG A 113 -41.44 -2.59 -25.10
N PRO A 114 -41.76 -3.00 -26.34
CA PRO A 114 -42.54 -2.14 -27.20
C PRO A 114 -43.79 -1.77 -26.41
N ALA A 115 -44.08 -0.48 -26.29
CA ALA A 115 -45.38 -0.05 -25.81
C ALA A 115 -46.39 -0.62 -26.81
N ASP A 116 -47.08 -1.69 -26.39
CA ASP A 116 -48.17 -2.29 -27.16
C ASP A 116 -49.15 -1.16 -27.52
N LYS A 117 -49.33 -0.95 -28.83
CA LYS A 117 -50.43 -0.16 -29.39
C LYS A 117 -51.60 -1.07 -29.66
#